data_AF-A0A6C0G316-F1
#
_entry.id   AF-A0A6C0G316-F1
#
_cell.length_a   1.000
_cell.length_b   1.000
_cell.length_c   1.000
_cell.angle_alpha   90.00
_cell.angle_beta   90.00
_cell.angle_gamma   90.00
#
_symmetry.space_group_name_H-M   'P 1'
#
loop_
_entity.id
_entity.type
_entity.pdbx_description
1 polymer ?
#
loop_
_entity_poly.entity_id
_entity_poly.type
_entity_poly.pdbx_seq_one_letter_code
_entity_poly.pdbx_strand_id
1 'polypeptide(L)'
;MSQEKAAYSAWSNIAYSMRLHWRARPMTLICCAGSALIGVALPFVNILMPKIVIDNLAARVAPGEFILAVGVMALLLAVLSSAKSYADLITNESVGTISILSHLQVSMRKRLHMDFEVLESPGYAKLGEKAGRAMQSNHSPASNIPRFLSQLLLNVLGFLTYGAIIINVHPLIILFLAVSAGVNWLALSRARKIEKDTREDRSKLQGKLGYIHRAAKEPSGGKDMRLYNLGGLFGGIFRNVLGAAEDKEHKVATGDMKAQLSDALLSLIRDGAAYAYLIYLLLNDDITLGNFVLAFAAIGAFAGWLSGIVTHSSELLRAISELSDIRVYLDVPDRSNTGPGHALPAGSSLPPAITLKNAGYAYPDAETPTLSGIDLEIKPGERIAIVGANGAGKTTLIKLICGLYRPTSGEIMLGGVDIARYNRDEYYTLLSTVFQDIHLFCCDIAGNVSQQSPDRTDYRKVRECLALSGLADKVNGLEKGELTQLVRRVHNDAVELSGGEKQKLALARALYKDAPVIILDEPTAALDPIAESEIYRRYAELTDGKTSIYISHRLASTRFCDRILLIDGGGIAECGTHDELMRAGGKYAEMFHVQSHYYKEGDVSEHENAFNLA
;
A
#
# COMPACT_ATOMS: atom_id res chain seq x y z
N MET A 1 19.69 21.97 1.17
CA MET A 1 19.09 20.62 0.98
C MET A 1 19.80 19.67 1.94
N SER A 2 19.21 19.38 3.09
CA SER A 2 19.73 18.34 3.99
C SER A 2 19.69 17.02 3.23
N GLN A 3 20.84 16.35 3.12
CA GLN A 3 20.88 14.96 2.70
C GLN A 3 20.08 14.17 3.74
N GLU A 4 18.81 13.85 3.47
CA GLU A 4 18.12 12.79 4.20
C GLU A 4 18.95 11.53 4.00
N LYS A 5 19.69 11.16 5.05
CA LYS A 5 20.48 9.94 5.08
C LYS A 5 19.52 8.79 4.80
N ALA A 6 19.80 7.99 3.78
CA ALA A 6 18.94 6.86 3.42
C ALA A 6 18.68 6.00 4.67
N ALA A 7 17.41 5.76 4.99
CA ALA A 7 17.01 5.07 6.22
C ALA A 7 17.64 3.68 6.35
N TYR A 8 17.90 3.02 5.22
CA TYR A 8 18.61 1.75 5.14
C TYR A 8 19.81 1.83 4.21
N SER A 9 20.90 1.17 4.59
CA SER A 9 22.07 1.01 3.72
C SER A 9 21.77 0.08 2.54
N ALA A 10 22.53 0.25 1.44
CA ALA A 10 22.43 -0.59 0.25
C ALA A 10 22.58 -2.09 0.59
N TRP A 11 23.57 -2.44 1.41
CA TRP A 11 23.80 -3.82 1.85
C TRP A 11 22.64 -4.38 2.68
N SER A 12 22.06 -3.58 3.57
CA SER A 12 20.89 -4.00 4.35
C SER A 12 19.71 -4.35 3.44
N ASN A 13 19.45 -3.54 2.41
CA ASN A 13 18.38 -3.77 1.43
C ASN A 13 18.64 -5.03 0.58
N ILE A 14 19.88 -5.22 0.10
CA ILE A 14 20.26 -6.44 -0.63
C ILE A 14 20.05 -7.68 0.23
N ALA A 15 20.54 -7.67 1.48
CA ALA A 15 20.40 -8.79 2.39
C ALA A 15 18.93 -9.10 2.72
N TYR A 16 18.10 -8.06 2.93
CA TYR A 16 16.67 -8.22 3.14
C TYR A 16 15.99 -8.88 1.92
N SER A 17 16.27 -8.38 0.72
CA SER A 17 15.74 -8.94 -0.53
C SER A 17 16.14 -10.39 -0.72
N MET A 18 17.43 -10.73 -0.53
CA MET A 18 17.92 -12.10 -0.65
C MET A 18 17.25 -13.05 0.34
N ARG A 19 17.07 -12.64 1.61
CA ARG A 19 16.35 -13.44 2.61
C ARG A 19 14.89 -13.65 2.25
N LEU A 20 14.23 -12.63 1.72
CA LEU A 20 12.84 -12.71 1.28
C LEU A 20 12.69 -13.72 0.14
N HIS A 21 13.52 -13.62 -0.90
CA HIS A 21 13.54 -14.55 -2.02
C HIS A 21 13.92 -15.97 -1.60
N TRP A 22 14.87 -16.13 -0.68
CA TRP A 22 15.24 -17.44 -0.15
C TRP A 22 14.10 -18.11 0.62
N ARG A 23 13.38 -17.37 1.46
CA ARG A 23 12.22 -17.91 2.20
C ARG A 23 11.06 -18.27 1.27
N ALA A 24 10.88 -17.52 0.19
CA ALA A 24 9.77 -17.74 -0.71
C ALA A 24 10.04 -18.86 -1.73
N ARG A 25 11.20 -18.85 -2.41
CA ARG A 25 11.62 -19.88 -3.37
C ARG A 25 13.15 -19.89 -3.56
N PRO A 26 13.91 -20.74 -2.83
CA PRO A 26 15.36 -20.81 -2.93
C PRO A 26 15.89 -21.03 -4.36
N MET A 27 15.16 -21.80 -5.17
CA MET A 27 15.50 -22.09 -6.56
C MET A 27 15.70 -20.82 -7.40
N THR A 28 15.03 -19.72 -7.06
CA THR A 28 15.19 -18.43 -7.76
C THR A 28 16.61 -17.90 -7.64
N LEU A 29 17.21 -17.92 -6.45
CA LEU A 29 18.58 -17.44 -6.26
C LEU A 29 19.60 -18.36 -6.93
N ILE A 30 19.34 -19.68 -6.90
CA ILE A 30 20.19 -20.68 -7.58
C ILE A 30 20.15 -20.45 -9.10
N CYS A 31 18.97 -20.29 -9.70
CA CYS A 31 18.83 -19.98 -11.12
C CYS A 31 19.40 -18.61 -11.49
N CYS A 32 19.32 -17.59 -10.62
CA CYS A 32 20.00 -16.32 -10.81
C CYS A 32 21.52 -16.51 -10.91
N ALA A 33 22.14 -17.23 -9.98
CA ALA A 33 23.58 -17.50 -10.01
C ALA A 33 23.97 -18.35 -11.23
N GLY A 34 23.19 -19.40 -11.53
CA GLY A 34 23.41 -20.27 -12.69
C GLY A 34 23.27 -19.53 -14.02
N SER A 35 22.27 -18.66 -14.18
CA SER A 35 22.07 -17.86 -15.40
C SER A 35 23.24 -16.91 -15.64
N ALA A 36 23.85 -16.36 -14.58
CA ALA A 36 25.05 -15.54 -14.73
C ALA A 36 26.23 -16.36 -15.28
N LEU A 37 26.48 -17.57 -14.74
CA LEU A 37 27.57 -18.44 -15.19
C LEU A 37 27.36 -18.94 -16.63
N ILE A 38 26.17 -19.45 -16.94
CA ILE A 38 25.81 -19.91 -18.29
C ILE A 38 25.84 -18.74 -19.29
N GLY A 39 25.42 -17.56 -18.84
CA GLY A 39 25.42 -16.33 -19.63
C GLY A 39 26.80 -15.85 -20.05
N VAL A 40 27.87 -16.20 -19.33
CA VAL A 40 29.27 -15.93 -19.73
C VAL A 40 29.76 -17.00 -20.72
N ALA A 41 29.40 -18.26 -20.47
CA ALA A 41 29.83 -19.38 -21.30
C ALA A 41 29.25 -19.30 -22.73
N LEU A 42 27.98 -18.91 -22.88
CA LEU A 42 27.30 -18.83 -24.17
C LEU A 42 28.00 -17.92 -25.19
N PRO A 43 28.24 -16.63 -24.89
CA PRO A 43 28.99 -15.73 -25.76
C PRO A 43 30.40 -16.23 -26.06
N PHE A 44 31.07 -16.87 -25.09
CA PHE A 44 32.41 -17.42 -25.29
C PHE A 44 32.41 -18.55 -26.33
N VAL A 45 31.49 -19.51 -26.21
CA VAL A 45 31.34 -20.61 -27.19
C VAL A 45 30.95 -20.06 -28.57
N ASN A 46 30.07 -19.05 -28.63
CA ASN A 46 29.68 -18.38 -29.87
C ASN A 46 30.85 -17.72 -30.60
N ILE A 47 31.81 -17.15 -29.87
CA ILE A 47 32.98 -16.48 -30.47
C ILE A 47 34.08 -17.48 -30.83
N LEU A 48 34.23 -18.55 -30.05
CA LEU A 48 35.22 -19.59 -30.33
C LEU A 48 34.84 -20.41 -31.57
N MET A 49 33.56 -20.56 -31.87
CA MET A 49 33.07 -21.38 -32.97
C MET A 49 33.61 -20.93 -34.35
N PRO A 50 33.51 -19.65 -34.77
CA PRO A 50 34.15 -19.17 -36.01
C PRO A 50 35.65 -19.42 -36.06
N LYS A 51 36.36 -19.22 -34.93
CA LYS A 51 37.81 -19.49 -34.86
C LYS A 51 38.11 -20.96 -35.15
N ILE A 52 37.43 -21.90 -34.46
CA ILE A 52 37.64 -23.34 -34.67
C ILE A 52 37.33 -23.74 -36.11
N VAL A 53 36.26 -23.20 -36.69
CA VAL A 53 35.90 -23.46 -38.10
C VAL A 53 37.02 -23.00 -39.03
N ILE A 54 37.52 -21.78 -38.85
CA ILE A 54 38.59 -21.20 -39.68
C ILE A 54 39.91 -21.95 -39.49
N ASP A 55 40.30 -22.25 -38.25
CA ASP A 55 41.55 -22.96 -37.95
C ASP A 55 41.52 -24.38 -38.55
N ASN A 56 40.39 -25.09 -38.46
CA ASN A 56 40.24 -26.42 -39.07
C ASN A 56 40.25 -26.36 -40.61
N LEU A 57 39.61 -25.36 -41.21
CA LEU A 57 39.64 -25.16 -42.67
C LEU A 57 41.07 -24.82 -43.14
N ALA A 58 41.79 -23.98 -42.40
CA ALA A 58 43.17 -23.61 -42.68
C ALA A 58 44.13 -24.81 -42.55
N ALA A 59 43.92 -25.66 -41.53
CA ALA A 59 44.70 -26.88 -41.30
C ALA A 59 44.35 -28.05 -42.23
N ARG A 60 43.28 -27.94 -43.04
CA ARG A 60 42.80 -28.96 -43.99
C ARG A 60 42.55 -30.33 -43.32
N VAL A 61 41.91 -30.33 -42.15
CA VAL A 61 41.59 -31.56 -41.40
C VAL A 61 40.58 -32.45 -42.12
N ALA A 62 40.54 -33.74 -41.76
CA ALA A 62 39.63 -34.71 -42.37
C ALA A 62 38.15 -34.32 -42.15
N PRO A 63 37.24 -34.62 -43.10
CA PRO A 63 35.82 -34.24 -42.98
C PRO A 63 35.14 -34.74 -41.70
N GLY A 64 35.49 -35.94 -41.23
CA GLY A 64 34.94 -36.51 -40.00
C GLY A 64 35.34 -35.73 -38.74
N GLU A 65 36.60 -35.30 -38.65
CA GLU A 65 37.11 -34.50 -37.53
C GLU A 65 36.51 -33.09 -37.53
N PHE A 66 36.34 -32.50 -38.73
CA PHE A 66 35.66 -31.22 -38.89
C PHE A 66 34.20 -31.28 -38.41
N ILE A 67 33.43 -32.27 -38.87
CA ILE A 67 32.02 -32.46 -38.48
C ILE A 67 31.92 -32.68 -36.97
N LEU A 68 32.81 -33.48 -36.38
CA LEU A 68 32.81 -33.71 -34.94
C LEU A 68 33.10 -32.43 -34.15
N ALA A 69 34.13 -31.67 -34.52
CA ALA A 69 34.49 -30.43 -33.84
C ALA A 69 33.36 -29.39 -33.88
N VAL A 70 32.74 -29.19 -35.04
CA VAL A 70 31.60 -28.26 -35.21
C VAL A 70 30.34 -28.81 -34.50
N GLY A 71 30.09 -30.10 -34.60
CA GLY A 71 28.95 -30.77 -33.97
C GLY A 71 28.97 -30.68 -32.44
N VAL A 72 30.14 -30.87 -31.81
CA VAL A 72 30.31 -30.71 -30.36
C VAL A 72 30.04 -29.28 -29.92
N MET A 73 30.54 -28.28 -30.66
CA MET A 73 30.29 -26.87 -30.38
C MET A 73 28.82 -26.49 -30.54
N ALA A 74 28.16 -26.98 -31.60
CA ALA A 74 26.74 -26.75 -31.83
C ALA A 74 25.87 -27.40 -30.73
N LEU A 75 26.19 -28.62 -30.31
CA LEU A 75 25.51 -29.29 -29.20
C LEU A 75 25.71 -28.53 -27.89
N LEU A 76 26.93 -28.09 -27.60
CA LEU A 76 27.23 -27.31 -26.40
C LEU A 76 26.44 -25.99 -26.39
N LEU A 77 26.38 -25.28 -27.53
CA LEU A 77 25.56 -24.06 -27.67
C LEU A 77 24.08 -24.35 -27.42
N ALA A 78 23.54 -25.42 -28.00
CA ALA A 78 22.15 -25.81 -27.80
C ALA A 78 21.86 -26.08 -26.32
N VAL A 79 22.69 -26.90 -25.65
CA VAL A 79 22.53 -27.23 -24.23
C VAL A 79 22.62 -25.99 -23.35
N LEU A 80 23.62 -25.13 -23.56
CA LEU A 80 23.78 -23.90 -22.77
C LEU A 80 22.63 -22.92 -23.02
N SER A 81 22.15 -22.80 -24.26
CA SER A 81 21.05 -21.90 -24.63
C SER A 81 19.74 -22.36 -24.00
N SER A 82 19.46 -23.67 -24.04
CA SER A 82 18.30 -24.26 -23.36
C SER A 82 18.39 -24.09 -21.83
N ALA A 83 19.55 -24.36 -21.24
CA ALA A 83 19.77 -24.18 -19.80
C ALA A 83 19.60 -22.72 -19.36
N LYS A 84 20.12 -21.77 -20.14
CA LYS A 84 19.92 -20.33 -19.92
C LYS A 84 18.45 -19.95 -20.01
N SER A 85 17.77 -20.39 -21.06
CA SER A 85 16.35 -20.09 -21.28
C SER A 85 15.49 -20.61 -20.13
N TYR A 86 15.77 -21.81 -19.62
CA TYR A 86 15.10 -22.36 -18.45
C TYR A 86 15.38 -21.55 -17.17
N ALA A 87 16.64 -21.18 -16.92
CA ALA A 87 17.00 -20.36 -15.76
C ALA A 87 16.35 -18.97 -15.83
N ASP A 88 16.31 -18.35 -17.00
CA ASP A 88 15.66 -17.05 -17.23
C ASP A 88 14.13 -17.14 -17.05
N LEU A 89 13.51 -18.25 -17.45
CA LEU A 89 12.07 -18.50 -17.21
C LEU A 89 11.75 -18.56 -15.71
N ILE A 90 12.50 -19.37 -14.95
CA ILE A 90 12.29 -19.54 -13.50
C ILE A 90 12.54 -18.22 -12.77
N THR A 91 13.57 -17.47 -13.15
CA THR A 91 13.87 -16.17 -12.52
C THR A 91 12.82 -15.12 -12.87
N ASN A 92 12.36 -15.02 -14.13
CA ASN A 92 11.30 -14.09 -14.52
C ASN A 92 9.99 -14.35 -13.76
N GLU A 93 9.55 -15.60 -13.69
CA GLU A 93 8.32 -15.99 -13.00
C GLU A 93 8.43 -15.71 -11.49
N SER A 94 9.53 -16.14 -10.87
CA SER A 94 9.66 -16.09 -9.42
C SER A 94 9.91 -14.68 -8.89
N VAL A 95 10.78 -13.92 -9.57
CA VAL A 95 11.15 -12.57 -9.13
C VAL A 95 9.99 -11.59 -9.30
N GLY A 96 9.21 -11.73 -10.37
CA GLY A 96 8.03 -10.89 -10.60
C GLY A 96 6.88 -11.21 -9.65
N THR A 97 6.40 -12.46 -9.67
CA THR A 97 5.12 -12.82 -9.02
C THR A 97 5.26 -13.06 -7.52
N ILE A 98 6.27 -13.85 -7.11
CA ILE A 98 6.37 -14.31 -5.72
C ILE A 98 6.77 -13.17 -4.77
N SER A 99 7.71 -12.31 -5.21
CA SER A 99 8.15 -11.17 -4.39
C SER A 99 7.04 -10.15 -4.17
N ILE A 100 6.26 -9.82 -5.20
CA ILE A 100 5.16 -8.85 -5.06
C ILE A 100 4.07 -9.41 -4.16
N LEU A 101 3.67 -10.67 -4.33
CA LEU A 101 2.69 -11.29 -3.44
C LEU A 101 3.18 -11.30 -2.00
N SER A 102 4.46 -11.58 -1.76
CA SER A 102 5.02 -11.52 -0.40
C SER A 102 5.01 -10.09 0.18
N HIS A 103 5.35 -9.07 -0.61
CA HIS A 103 5.31 -7.67 -0.18
C HIS A 103 3.89 -7.19 0.09
N LEU A 104 2.93 -7.60 -0.76
CA LEU A 104 1.50 -7.33 -0.56
C LEU A 104 1.00 -8.00 0.72
N GLN A 105 1.33 -9.27 0.96
CA GLN A 105 0.96 -9.98 2.18
C GLN A 105 1.50 -9.29 3.44
N VAL A 106 2.79 -8.93 3.44
CA VAL A 106 3.42 -8.24 4.60
C VAL A 106 2.81 -6.85 4.80
N SER A 107 2.56 -6.11 3.72
CA SER A 107 1.93 -4.78 3.79
C SER A 107 0.49 -4.85 4.28
N MET A 108 -0.28 -5.83 3.82
CA MET A 108 -1.64 -6.08 4.32
C MET A 108 -1.62 -6.42 5.80
N ARG A 109 -0.75 -7.35 6.21
CA ARG A 109 -0.60 -7.70 7.62
C ARG A 109 -0.21 -6.49 8.48
N LYS A 110 0.71 -5.65 8.01
CA LYS A 110 1.07 -4.41 8.72
C LYS A 110 -0.13 -3.51 8.89
N ARG A 111 -0.92 -3.24 7.84
CA ARG A 111 -2.12 -2.40 7.92
C ARG A 111 -3.19 -2.94 8.87
N LEU A 112 -3.36 -4.26 8.94
CA LEU A 112 -4.37 -4.88 9.80
C LEU A 112 -4.05 -4.75 11.30
N HIS A 113 -2.77 -4.65 11.66
CA HIS A 113 -2.34 -4.57 13.06
C HIS A 113 -1.84 -3.18 13.49
N MET A 114 -1.55 -2.29 12.53
CA MET A 114 -1.12 -0.91 12.77
C MET A 114 -2.14 -0.15 13.61
N ASP A 115 -1.65 0.74 14.46
CA ASP A 115 -2.51 1.70 15.16
C ASP A 115 -3.36 2.51 14.19
N PHE A 116 -4.62 2.67 14.54
CA PHE A 116 -5.59 3.36 13.72
C PHE A 116 -5.26 4.84 13.53
N GLU A 117 -4.81 5.52 14.60
CA GLU A 117 -4.33 6.92 14.53
C GLU A 117 -3.18 7.09 13.51
N VAL A 118 -2.23 6.16 13.51
CA VAL A 118 -1.09 6.20 12.58
C VAL A 118 -1.58 5.93 11.16
N LEU A 119 -2.52 4.99 10.98
CA LEU A 119 -3.11 4.65 9.69
C LEU A 119 -3.80 5.87 9.03
N GLU A 120 -4.51 6.68 9.80
CA GLU A 120 -5.20 7.89 9.32
C GLU A 120 -4.26 9.07 9.10
N SER A 121 -3.02 9.03 9.61
CA SER A 121 -2.10 10.15 9.48
C SER A 121 -1.71 10.42 8.01
N PRO A 122 -1.69 11.69 7.56
CA PRO A 122 -1.27 12.04 6.19
C PRO A 122 0.14 11.56 5.84
N GLY A 123 1.05 11.57 6.83
CA GLY A 123 2.41 11.09 6.70
C GLY A 123 2.49 9.60 6.36
N TYR A 124 1.77 8.76 7.10
CA TYR A 124 1.74 7.32 6.84
C TYR A 124 1.02 6.98 5.53
N ALA A 125 -0.07 7.66 5.21
CA ALA A 125 -0.77 7.49 3.93
C ALA A 125 0.18 7.75 2.74
N LYS A 126 0.98 8.83 2.80
CA LYS A 126 1.99 9.16 1.79
C LYS A 126 3.09 8.11 1.68
N LEU A 127 3.56 7.55 2.80
CA LEU A 127 4.50 6.42 2.80
C LEU A 127 3.87 5.18 2.14
N GLY A 128 2.61 4.88 2.47
CA GLY A 128 1.85 3.78 1.88
C GLY A 128 1.64 3.94 0.37
N GLU A 129 1.44 5.15 -0.14
CA GLU A 129 1.38 5.41 -1.59
C GLU A 129 2.73 5.24 -2.28
N LYS A 130 3.83 5.67 -1.65
CA LYS A 130 5.19 5.41 -2.17
C LYS A 130 5.49 3.91 -2.22
N ALA A 131 5.28 3.20 -1.12
CA ALA A 131 5.48 1.76 -1.03
C ALA A 131 4.56 1.00 -2.00
N GLY A 132 3.29 1.40 -2.11
CA GLY A 132 2.33 0.83 -3.05
C GLY A 132 2.77 0.99 -4.50
N ARG A 133 3.28 2.15 -4.91
CA ARG A 133 3.86 2.34 -6.26
C ARG A 133 5.04 1.42 -6.53
N ALA A 134 5.90 1.21 -5.53
CA ALA A 134 7.00 0.25 -5.61
C ALA A 134 6.52 -1.23 -5.65
N MET A 135 5.21 -1.52 -5.51
CA MET A 135 4.63 -2.87 -5.57
C MET A 135 3.63 -3.07 -6.72
N GLN A 136 3.39 -2.08 -7.58
CA GLN A 136 2.27 -2.09 -8.53
C GLN A 136 2.47 -2.94 -9.81
N SER A 137 3.71 -3.29 -10.15
CA SER A 137 4.03 -3.98 -11.41
C SER A 137 4.93 -5.18 -11.17
N ASN A 138 4.68 -6.26 -11.91
CA ASN A 138 5.54 -7.45 -11.99
C ASN A 138 7.01 -7.14 -12.39
N HIS A 139 7.25 -5.93 -12.90
CA HIS A 139 8.57 -5.39 -13.22
C HIS A 139 9.07 -4.33 -12.22
N SER A 140 8.50 -4.28 -11.01
CA SER A 140 8.99 -3.37 -9.98
C SER A 140 10.50 -3.55 -9.78
N PRO A 141 11.31 -2.48 -9.87
CA PRO A 141 12.73 -2.57 -9.59
C PRO A 141 13.03 -3.20 -8.23
N ALA A 142 12.26 -2.88 -7.18
CA ALA A 142 12.46 -3.41 -5.82
C ALA A 142 12.47 -4.95 -5.74
N SER A 143 11.61 -5.64 -6.50
CA SER A 143 11.58 -7.11 -6.51
C SER A 143 12.75 -7.72 -7.28
N ASN A 144 13.33 -6.99 -8.24
CA ASN A 144 14.33 -7.46 -9.20
C ASN A 144 15.79 -7.41 -8.71
N ILE A 145 16.05 -7.10 -7.44
CA ILE A 145 17.41 -7.01 -6.88
C ILE A 145 18.26 -8.27 -7.16
N PRO A 146 17.78 -9.52 -6.96
CA PRO A 146 18.60 -10.70 -7.27
C PRO A 146 18.97 -10.83 -8.75
N ARG A 147 18.06 -10.42 -9.64
CA ARG A 147 18.30 -10.40 -11.08
C ARG A 147 19.34 -9.35 -11.45
N PHE A 148 19.23 -8.13 -10.92
CA PHE A 148 20.22 -7.10 -11.19
C PHE A 148 21.60 -7.49 -10.66
N LEU A 149 21.69 -8.17 -9.51
CA LEU A 149 22.95 -8.71 -9.01
C LEU A 149 23.52 -9.83 -9.89
N SER A 150 22.67 -10.74 -10.36
CA SER A 150 23.05 -11.77 -11.33
C SER A 150 23.54 -11.17 -12.66
N GLN A 151 22.84 -10.17 -13.18
CA GLN A 151 23.24 -9.45 -14.39
C GLN A 151 24.55 -8.68 -14.17
N LEU A 152 24.74 -8.03 -13.02
CA LEU A 152 26.02 -7.41 -12.69
C LEU A 152 27.15 -8.44 -12.62
N LEU A 153 26.93 -9.58 -11.98
CA LEU A 153 27.90 -10.67 -11.92
C LEU A 153 28.25 -11.15 -13.34
N LEU A 154 27.23 -11.41 -14.18
CA LEU A 154 27.39 -11.76 -15.59
C LEU A 154 28.26 -10.74 -16.33
N ASN A 155 27.93 -9.46 -16.23
CA ASN A 155 28.66 -8.41 -16.95
C ASN A 155 30.09 -8.23 -16.43
N VAL A 156 30.33 -8.36 -15.12
CA VAL A 156 31.68 -8.32 -14.55
C VAL A 156 32.50 -9.52 -15.01
N LEU A 157 31.94 -10.74 -14.98
CA LEU A 157 32.62 -11.94 -15.45
C LEU A 157 32.87 -11.90 -16.96
N GLY A 158 31.92 -11.39 -17.74
CA GLY A 158 32.08 -11.14 -19.17
C GLY A 158 33.20 -10.14 -19.44
N PHE A 159 33.19 -9.00 -18.74
CA PHE A 159 34.25 -7.99 -18.84
C PHE A 159 35.64 -8.57 -18.52
N LEU A 160 35.78 -9.35 -17.45
CA LEU A 160 37.05 -9.96 -17.07
C LEU A 160 37.51 -11.03 -18.08
N THR A 161 36.61 -11.94 -18.47
CA THR A 161 36.91 -13.01 -19.44
C THR A 161 37.33 -12.43 -20.79
N TYR A 162 36.58 -11.47 -21.30
CA TYR A 162 36.86 -10.84 -22.60
C TYR A 162 38.06 -9.92 -22.55
N GLY A 163 38.26 -9.20 -21.43
CA GLY A 163 39.47 -8.43 -21.19
C GLY A 163 40.71 -9.32 -21.22
N ALA A 164 40.66 -10.51 -20.59
CA ALA A 164 41.76 -11.48 -20.64
C ALA A 164 42.04 -11.96 -22.06
N ILE A 165 41.01 -12.26 -22.88
CA ILE A 165 41.18 -12.63 -24.29
C ILE A 165 41.91 -11.51 -25.06
N ILE A 166 41.47 -10.27 -24.88
CA ILE A 166 42.05 -9.10 -25.58
C ILE A 166 43.51 -8.87 -25.14
N ILE A 167 43.82 -9.00 -23.84
CA ILE A 167 45.20 -8.86 -23.33
C ILE A 167 46.12 -9.92 -23.93
N ASN A 168 45.65 -11.17 -24.05
CA ASN A 168 46.44 -12.25 -24.64
C ASN A 168 46.72 -12.01 -26.14
N VAL A 169 45.85 -11.28 -26.84
CA VAL A 169 46.07 -10.91 -28.24
C VAL A 169 47.03 -9.73 -28.33
N HIS A 170 46.70 -8.59 -27.71
CA HIS A 170 47.62 -7.45 -27.62
C HIS A 170 47.22 -6.47 -26.49
N PRO A 171 48.10 -6.16 -25.52
CA PRO A 171 47.75 -5.37 -24.33
C PRO A 171 47.39 -3.91 -24.64
N LEU A 172 47.90 -3.30 -25.72
CA LEU A 172 47.58 -1.91 -26.07
C LEU A 172 46.09 -1.68 -26.38
N ILE A 173 45.36 -2.70 -26.82
CA ILE A 173 43.93 -2.58 -27.14
C ILE A 173 43.12 -2.23 -25.88
N ILE A 174 43.54 -2.72 -24.69
CA ILE A 174 42.82 -2.45 -23.45
C ILE A 174 42.89 -0.97 -23.04
N LEU A 175 43.97 -0.27 -23.43
CA LEU A 175 44.13 1.15 -23.15
C LEU A 175 43.07 1.97 -23.90
N PHE A 176 42.83 1.66 -25.18
CA PHE A 176 41.78 2.29 -25.98
C PHE A 176 40.38 2.03 -25.39
N LEU A 177 40.14 0.79 -24.95
CA LEU A 177 38.88 0.41 -24.33
C LEU A 177 38.67 1.13 -22.99
N ALA A 178 39.70 1.23 -22.14
CA ALA A 178 39.64 1.89 -20.85
C ALA A 178 39.37 3.41 -20.96
N VAL A 179 40.00 4.09 -21.91
CA VAL A 179 39.74 5.53 -22.15
C VAL A 179 38.29 5.76 -22.58
N SER A 180 37.79 4.94 -23.51
CA SER A 180 36.39 5.04 -23.96
C SER A 180 35.39 4.79 -22.83
N ALA A 181 35.71 3.86 -21.93
CA ALA A 181 34.91 3.49 -20.78
C ALA A 181 34.72 4.68 -19.83
N GLY A 182 35.81 5.40 -19.55
CA GLY A 182 35.80 6.59 -18.72
C GLY A 182 34.95 7.72 -19.31
N VAL A 183 35.04 7.95 -20.62
CA VAL A 183 34.24 8.99 -21.29
C VAL A 183 32.75 8.63 -21.30
N ASN A 184 32.39 7.38 -21.60
CA ASN A 184 31.00 6.92 -21.55
C ASN A 184 30.41 7.04 -20.12
N TRP A 185 31.19 6.65 -19.11
CA TRP A 185 30.78 6.78 -17.71
C TRP A 185 30.45 8.24 -17.33
N LEU A 186 31.21 9.23 -17.82
CA LEU A 186 30.91 10.64 -17.58
C LEU A 186 29.60 11.08 -18.23
N ALA A 187 29.31 10.63 -19.45
CA ALA A 187 28.07 10.93 -20.16
C ALA A 187 26.85 10.34 -19.42
N LEU A 188 26.91 9.06 -19.05
CA LEU A 188 25.87 8.37 -18.30
C LEU A 188 25.68 8.97 -16.90
N SER A 189 26.76 9.37 -16.23
CA SER A 189 26.70 10.00 -14.90
C SER A 189 25.95 11.33 -14.92
N ARG A 190 26.07 12.12 -16.00
CA ARG A 190 25.31 13.37 -16.17
C ARG A 190 23.82 13.10 -16.39
N ALA A 191 23.48 12.13 -17.23
CA ALA A 191 22.08 11.74 -17.46
C ALA A 191 21.40 11.27 -16.16
N ARG A 192 22.08 10.40 -15.41
CA ARG A 192 21.62 9.90 -14.09
C ARG A 192 21.42 11.02 -13.05
N LYS A 193 22.24 12.07 -13.11
CA LYS A 193 22.06 13.25 -12.23
C LYS A 193 20.75 13.98 -12.54
N ILE A 194 20.43 14.17 -13.82
CA ILE A 194 19.16 14.79 -14.25
C ILE A 194 17.96 13.96 -13.78
N GLU A 195 18.03 12.64 -13.91
CA GLU A 195 16.99 11.72 -13.42
C GLU A 195 16.79 11.88 -11.90
N LYS A 196 17.88 11.90 -11.12
CA LYS A 196 17.84 12.07 -9.67
C LYS A 196 17.25 13.43 -9.25
N ASP A 197 17.70 14.51 -9.87
CA ASP A 197 17.29 15.88 -9.53
C ASP A 197 15.81 16.13 -9.87
N THR A 198 15.26 15.43 -10.87
CA THR A 198 13.83 15.54 -11.26
C THR A 198 12.92 14.52 -10.58
N ARG A 199 13.46 13.54 -9.86
CA ARG A 199 12.70 12.42 -9.27
C ARG A 199 11.56 12.88 -8.36
N GLU A 200 11.83 13.85 -7.48
CA GLU A 200 10.82 14.32 -6.50
C GLU A 200 9.66 15.05 -7.20
N ASP A 201 9.97 15.95 -8.13
CA ASP A 201 8.97 16.68 -8.92
C ASP A 201 8.09 15.72 -9.72
N ARG A 202 8.71 14.76 -10.41
CA ARG A 202 8.00 13.71 -11.15
C ARG A 202 7.07 12.92 -10.22
N SER A 203 7.56 12.54 -9.04
CA SER A 203 6.76 11.82 -8.05
C SER A 203 5.55 12.62 -7.57
N LYS A 204 5.70 13.94 -7.35
CA LYS A 204 4.60 14.85 -6.98
C LYS A 204 3.57 14.99 -8.10
N LEU A 205 4.02 15.20 -9.34
CA LEU A 205 3.15 15.34 -10.51
C LEU A 205 2.37 14.06 -10.78
N GLN A 206 3.03 12.90 -10.69
CA GLN A 206 2.38 11.60 -10.81
C GLN A 206 1.33 11.37 -9.71
N GLY A 207 1.60 11.81 -8.48
CA GLY A 207 0.62 11.79 -7.39
C GLY A 207 -0.62 12.64 -7.71
N LYS A 208 -0.43 13.85 -8.25
CA LYS A 208 -1.53 14.71 -8.72
C LYS A 208 -2.34 14.05 -9.82
N LEU A 209 -1.69 13.47 -10.84
CA LEU A 209 -2.37 12.73 -11.91
C LEU A 209 -3.18 11.56 -11.35
N GLY A 210 -2.62 10.81 -10.40
CA GLY A 210 -3.32 9.72 -9.72
C GLY A 210 -4.57 10.18 -8.96
N TYR A 211 -4.50 11.32 -8.26
CA TYR A 211 -5.65 11.91 -7.58
C TYR A 211 -6.74 12.35 -8.57
N ILE A 212 -6.36 13.08 -9.64
CA ILE A 212 -7.28 13.52 -10.69
C ILE A 212 -7.97 12.32 -11.33
N HIS A 213 -7.22 11.26 -11.65
CA HIS A 213 -7.76 10.03 -12.21
C HIS A 213 -8.73 9.31 -11.26
N ARG A 214 -8.42 9.30 -9.96
CA ARG A 214 -9.29 8.70 -8.93
C ARG A 214 -10.61 9.46 -8.83
N ALA A 215 -10.53 10.79 -8.74
CA ALA A 215 -11.71 11.66 -8.66
C ALA A 215 -12.63 11.52 -9.89
N ALA A 216 -12.08 11.34 -11.08
CA ALA A 216 -12.88 11.09 -12.30
C ALA A 216 -13.59 9.72 -12.31
N LYS A 217 -13.02 8.72 -11.64
CA LYS A 217 -13.57 7.36 -11.58
C LYS A 217 -14.61 7.16 -10.48
N GLU A 218 -14.66 8.05 -9.50
CA GLU A 218 -15.47 7.85 -8.32
C GLU A 218 -16.95 8.12 -8.62
N PRO A 219 -17.86 7.13 -8.42
CA PRO A 219 -19.27 7.29 -8.78
C PRO A 219 -19.98 8.44 -8.05
N SER A 220 -19.49 8.83 -6.87
CA SER A 220 -20.04 9.96 -6.09
C SER A 220 -19.89 11.29 -6.84
N GLY A 221 -18.69 11.59 -7.37
CA GLY A 221 -18.44 12.81 -8.14
C GLY A 221 -18.89 12.73 -9.60
N GLY A 222 -19.07 11.53 -10.15
CA GLY A 222 -19.46 11.34 -11.54
C GLY A 222 -20.82 11.93 -11.90
N LYS A 223 -21.75 12.03 -10.95
CA LYS A 223 -23.05 12.71 -11.15
C LYS A 223 -22.85 14.21 -11.33
N ASP A 224 -22.14 14.83 -10.40
CA ASP A 224 -21.87 16.27 -10.40
C ASP A 224 -21.08 16.69 -11.64
N MET A 225 -20.07 15.91 -12.02
CA MET A 225 -19.29 16.18 -13.23
C MET A 225 -20.14 16.23 -14.50
N ARG A 226 -21.22 15.44 -14.58
CA ARG A 226 -22.14 15.42 -15.73
C ARG A 226 -23.18 16.54 -15.64
N LEU A 227 -23.81 16.70 -14.47
CA LEU A 227 -24.84 17.72 -14.26
C LEU A 227 -24.30 19.14 -14.46
N TYR A 228 -23.08 19.40 -14.02
CA TYR A 228 -22.42 20.70 -14.16
C TYR A 228 -21.52 20.79 -15.40
N ASN A 229 -21.52 19.78 -16.28
CA ASN A 229 -20.70 19.73 -17.50
C ASN A 229 -19.20 20.04 -17.25
N LEU A 230 -18.62 19.49 -16.19
CA LEU A 230 -17.26 19.79 -15.73
C LEU A 230 -16.16 19.15 -16.59
N GLY A 231 -16.51 18.42 -17.65
CA GLY A 231 -15.54 17.72 -18.50
C GLY A 231 -14.45 18.64 -19.07
N GLY A 232 -14.81 19.87 -19.46
CA GLY A 232 -13.84 20.86 -19.95
C GLY A 232 -12.87 21.34 -18.88
N LEU A 233 -13.38 21.69 -17.70
CA LEU A 233 -12.58 22.12 -16.54
C LEU A 233 -11.63 21.00 -16.09
N PHE A 234 -12.17 19.80 -15.89
CA PHE A 234 -11.41 18.65 -15.41
C PHE A 234 -10.36 18.20 -16.43
N GLY A 235 -10.72 18.18 -17.71
CA GLY A 235 -9.79 17.94 -18.81
C GLY A 235 -8.68 18.99 -18.91
N GLY A 236 -8.98 20.27 -18.65
CA GLY A 236 -7.99 21.34 -18.57
C GLY A 236 -6.98 21.15 -17.44
N ILE A 237 -7.47 20.85 -16.23
CA ILE A 237 -6.61 20.54 -15.07
C ILE A 237 -5.72 19.34 -15.38
N PHE A 238 -6.30 18.27 -15.93
CA PHE A 238 -5.55 17.07 -16.30
C PHE A 238 -4.45 17.38 -17.33
N ARG A 239 -4.76 18.10 -18.41
CA ARG A 239 -3.78 18.49 -19.45
C ARG A 239 -2.65 19.34 -18.88
N ASN A 240 -2.93 20.28 -18.00
CA ASN A 240 -1.89 21.14 -17.40
C ASN A 240 -0.90 20.32 -16.55
N VAL A 241 -1.42 19.42 -15.71
CA VAL A 241 -0.58 18.56 -14.88
C VAL A 241 0.16 17.53 -15.74
N LEU A 242 -0.49 16.99 -16.78
CA LEU A 242 0.09 16.05 -17.71
C LEU A 242 1.25 16.69 -18.50
N GLY A 243 1.05 17.89 -19.06
CA GLY A 243 2.10 18.61 -19.78
C GLY A 243 3.31 18.90 -18.90
N ALA A 244 3.10 19.33 -17.65
CA ALA A 244 4.20 19.50 -16.70
C ALA A 244 4.92 18.18 -16.35
N ALA A 245 4.21 17.05 -16.33
CA ALA A 245 4.81 15.73 -16.13
C ALA A 245 5.61 15.29 -17.36
N GLU A 246 5.05 15.47 -18.56
CA GLU A 246 5.69 15.20 -19.85
C GLU A 246 6.97 16.02 -20.01
N ASP A 247 6.97 17.31 -19.68
CA ASP A 247 8.17 18.16 -19.73
C ASP A 247 9.33 17.61 -18.89
N LYS A 248 9.00 17.07 -17.70
CA LYS A 248 9.99 16.47 -16.80
C LYS A 248 10.48 15.12 -17.33
N GLU A 249 9.60 14.28 -17.87
CA GLU A 249 9.98 13.04 -18.55
C GLU A 249 10.84 13.30 -19.78
N HIS A 250 10.47 14.27 -20.62
CA HIS A 250 11.25 14.69 -21.78
C HIS A 250 12.64 15.18 -21.39
N LYS A 251 12.78 15.91 -20.27
CA LYS A 251 14.10 16.32 -19.77
C LYS A 251 14.99 15.13 -19.39
N VAL A 252 14.42 14.08 -18.83
CA VAL A 252 15.15 12.83 -18.52
C VAL A 252 15.49 12.09 -19.81
N ALA A 253 14.50 11.86 -20.68
CA ALA A 253 14.66 11.14 -21.94
C ALA A 253 15.68 11.82 -22.87
N THR A 254 15.68 13.15 -22.94
CA THR A 254 16.69 13.90 -23.72
C THR A 254 18.09 13.81 -23.10
N GLY A 255 18.20 13.70 -21.78
CA GLY A 255 19.45 13.41 -21.08
C GLY A 255 19.99 12.02 -21.44
N ASP A 256 19.15 11.00 -21.37
CA ASP A 256 19.48 9.61 -21.72
C ASP A 256 19.83 9.48 -23.21
N MET A 257 19.05 10.09 -24.09
CA MET A 257 19.30 10.10 -25.54
C MET A 257 20.66 10.73 -25.88
N LYS A 258 21.02 11.84 -25.24
CA LYS A 258 22.35 12.47 -25.42
C LYS A 258 23.48 11.56 -24.94
N ALA A 259 23.29 10.84 -23.84
CA ALA A 259 24.27 9.88 -23.35
C ALA A 259 24.43 8.70 -24.32
N GLN A 260 23.32 8.14 -24.82
CA GLN A 260 23.33 7.05 -25.81
C GLN A 260 23.98 7.49 -27.14
N LEU A 261 23.68 8.70 -27.63
CA LEU A 261 24.31 9.23 -28.84
C LEU A 261 25.82 9.41 -28.64
N SER A 262 26.23 9.86 -27.46
CA SER A 262 27.65 9.98 -27.11
C SER A 262 28.33 8.61 -27.09
N ASP A 263 27.68 7.59 -26.51
CA ASP A 263 28.19 6.22 -26.49
C ASP A 263 28.31 5.64 -27.91
N ALA A 264 27.33 5.87 -28.78
CA ALA A 264 27.35 5.40 -30.17
C ALA A 264 28.48 6.02 -31.00
N LEU A 265 28.78 7.31 -30.81
CA LEU A 265 29.91 7.96 -31.48
C LEU A 265 31.25 7.46 -30.93
N LEU A 266 31.35 7.29 -29.62
CA LEU A 266 32.55 6.78 -28.97
C LEU A 266 32.83 5.32 -29.35
N SER A 267 31.80 4.48 -29.46
CA SER A 267 31.95 3.10 -29.89
C SER A 267 32.44 3.02 -31.32
N LEU A 268 31.91 3.83 -32.24
CA LEU A 268 32.38 3.88 -33.63
C LEU A 268 33.87 4.22 -33.72
N ILE A 269 34.31 5.27 -33.01
CA ILE A 269 35.72 5.71 -33.02
C ILE A 269 36.62 4.65 -32.40
N ARG A 270 36.23 4.14 -31.22
CA ARG A 270 37.00 3.15 -30.47
C ARG A 270 37.12 1.83 -31.23
N ASP A 271 36.01 1.29 -31.70
CA ASP A 271 35.98 -0.01 -32.38
C ASP A 271 36.69 0.11 -33.72
N GLY A 272 36.49 1.21 -34.45
CA GLY A 272 37.23 1.51 -35.68
C GLY A 272 38.75 1.55 -35.47
N ALA A 273 39.23 2.25 -34.43
CA ALA A 273 40.65 2.31 -34.12
C ALA A 273 41.21 0.94 -33.70
N ALA A 274 40.48 0.19 -32.86
CA ALA A 274 40.89 -1.13 -32.42
C ALA A 274 40.93 -2.13 -33.59
N TYR A 275 39.97 -2.06 -34.52
CA TYR A 275 39.95 -2.89 -35.72
C TYR A 275 41.06 -2.51 -36.70
N ALA A 276 41.33 -1.22 -36.91
CA ALA A 276 42.46 -0.78 -37.74
C ALA A 276 43.79 -1.32 -37.19
N TYR A 277 43.96 -1.33 -35.86
CA TYR A 277 45.15 -1.88 -35.23
C TYR A 277 45.22 -3.42 -35.34
N LEU A 278 44.09 -4.13 -35.18
CA LEU A 278 44.05 -5.58 -35.43
C LEU A 278 44.38 -5.94 -36.88
N ILE A 279 43.91 -5.15 -37.85
CA ILE A 279 44.24 -5.34 -39.27
C ILE A 279 45.75 -5.12 -39.50
N TYR A 280 46.34 -4.09 -38.88
CA TYR A 280 47.78 -3.85 -38.95
C TYR A 280 48.59 -5.05 -38.41
N LEU A 281 48.22 -5.59 -37.25
CA LEU A 281 48.88 -6.78 -36.69
C LEU A 281 48.72 -8.02 -37.59
N LEU A 282 47.55 -8.19 -38.21
CA LEU A 282 47.32 -9.30 -39.14
C LEU A 282 48.19 -9.18 -40.41
N LEU A 283 48.37 -7.97 -40.94
CA LEU A 283 49.17 -7.71 -42.14
C LEU A 283 50.68 -7.87 -41.91
N ASN A 284 51.15 -7.76 -40.66
CA ASN A 284 52.55 -7.97 -40.29
C ASN A 284 52.85 -9.39 -39.78
N ASP A 285 51.90 -10.31 -39.91
CA ASP A 285 52.00 -11.70 -39.42
C ASP A 285 52.20 -11.84 -37.89
N ASP A 286 51.87 -10.80 -37.10
CA ASP A 286 51.97 -10.83 -35.64
C ASP A 286 50.82 -11.64 -34.99
N ILE A 287 49.69 -11.81 -35.70
CA ILE A 287 48.53 -12.58 -35.24
C ILE A 287 47.98 -13.48 -36.36
N THR A 288 47.40 -14.63 -35.98
CA THR A 288 46.74 -15.54 -36.94
C THR A 288 45.34 -15.04 -37.32
N LEU A 289 44.83 -15.48 -38.47
CA LEU A 289 43.46 -15.18 -38.91
C LEU A 289 42.40 -15.61 -37.88
N GLY A 290 42.59 -16.76 -37.23
CA GLY A 290 41.72 -17.23 -36.15
C GLY A 290 41.75 -16.33 -34.91
N ASN A 291 42.92 -15.83 -34.52
CA ASN A 291 43.06 -14.88 -33.40
C ASN A 291 42.53 -13.49 -33.75
N PHE A 292 42.63 -13.06 -35.01
CA PHE A 292 41.99 -11.84 -35.50
C PHE A 292 40.46 -11.89 -35.33
N VAL A 293 39.82 -12.97 -35.81
CA VAL A 293 38.35 -13.14 -35.70
C VAL A 293 37.90 -13.22 -34.23
N LEU A 294 38.67 -13.91 -33.39
CA LEU A 294 38.45 -13.96 -31.95
C LEU A 294 38.52 -12.57 -31.30
N ALA A 295 39.59 -11.81 -31.58
CA ALA A 295 39.80 -10.48 -31.02
C ALA A 295 38.75 -9.47 -31.51
N PHE A 296 38.40 -9.53 -32.79
CA PHE A 296 37.38 -8.70 -33.41
C PHE A 296 36.02 -8.86 -32.71
N ALA A 297 35.57 -10.11 -32.53
CA ALA A 297 34.33 -10.39 -31.82
C ALA A 297 34.42 -10.06 -30.32
N ALA A 298 35.59 -10.25 -29.70
CA ALA A 298 35.80 -9.93 -28.29
C ALA A 298 35.72 -8.42 -27.99
N ILE A 299 36.25 -7.56 -28.87
CA ILE A 299 36.18 -6.10 -28.74
C ILE A 299 34.72 -5.62 -28.75
N GLY A 300 33.92 -6.09 -29.72
CA GLY A 300 32.49 -5.72 -29.79
C GLY A 300 31.71 -6.15 -28.55
N ALA A 301 31.96 -7.35 -28.03
CA ALA A 301 31.32 -7.84 -26.81
C ALA A 301 31.80 -7.11 -25.54
N PHE A 302 33.08 -6.72 -25.46
CA PHE A 302 33.67 -6.02 -24.31
C PHE A 302 32.92 -4.72 -23.99
N ALA A 303 32.58 -3.94 -25.03
CA ALA A 303 31.81 -2.72 -24.89
C ALA A 303 30.42 -2.97 -24.30
N GLY A 304 29.74 -4.03 -24.75
CA GLY A 304 28.45 -4.46 -24.23
C GLY A 304 28.50 -4.81 -22.75
N TRP A 305 29.52 -5.56 -22.31
CA TRP A 305 29.71 -5.91 -20.90
C TRP A 305 29.86 -4.68 -20.01
N LEU A 306 30.70 -3.72 -20.43
CA LEU A 306 30.90 -2.49 -19.67
C LEU A 306 29.60 -1.66 -19.58
N SER A 307 28.89 -1.48 -20.70
CA SER A 307 27.61 -0.78 -20.73
C SER A 307 26.59 -1.47 -19.80
N GLY A 308 26.58 -2.80 -19.79
CA GLY A 308 25.78 -3.60 -18.86
C GLY A 308 26.12 -3.35 -17.39
N ILE A 309 27.40 -3.25 -17.03
CA ILE A 309 27.83 -2.91 -15.65
C ILE A 309 27.22 -1.57 -15.22
N VAL A 310 27.34 -0.53 -16.06
CA VAL A 310 26.84 0.81 -15.72
C VAL A 310 25.31 0.81 -15.63
N THR A 311 24.63 0.18 -16.59
CA THR A 311 23.17 0.12 -16.66
C THR A 311 22.60 -0.62 -15.45
N HIS A 312 23.01 -1.87 -15.21
CA HIS A 312 22.46 -2.66 -14.12
C HIS A 312 22.88 -2.17 -12.72
N SER A 313 24.00 -1.44 -12.61
CA SER A 313 24.34 -0.74 -11.36
C SER A 313 23.33 0.37 -11.07
N SER A 314 22.87 1.09 -12.09
CA SER A 314 21.82 2.11 -11.98
C SER A 314 20.51 1.48 -11.52
N GLU A 315 20.11 0.40 -12.18
CA GLU A 315 18.86 -0.31 -11.89
C GLU A 315 18.87 -0.89 -10.48
N LEU A 316 20.01 -1.47 -10.05
CA LEU A 316 20.18 -1.95 -8.68
C LEU A 316 20.05 -0.82 -7.67
N LEU A 317 20.66 0.35 -7.91
CA LEU A 317 20.53 1.49 -7.01
C LEU A 317 19.09 2.01 -6.93
N ARG A 318 18.37 2.03 -8.06
CA ARG A 318 16.93 2.37 -8.11
C ARG A 318 16.12 1.37 -7.30
N ALA A 319 16.33 0.08 -7.53
CA ALA A 319 15.69 -1.01 -6.81
C ALA A 319 15.93 -0.94 -5.29
N ILE A 320 17.16 -0.64 -4.88
CA ILE A 320 17.52 -0.44 -3.47
C ILE A 320 16.76 0.75 -2.87
N SER A 321 16.63 1.85 -3.62
CA SER A 321 15.87 3.02 -3.13
C SER A 321 14.39 2.71 -2.97
N GLU A 322 13.78 1.99 -3.90
CA GLU A 322 12.37 1.61 -3.81
C GLU A 322 12.13 0.60 -2.70
N LEU A 323 13.02 -0.39 -2.53
CA LEU A 323 12.95 -1.31 -1.41
C LEU A 323 13.12 -0.56 -0.07
N SER A 324 13.93 0.49 -0.03
CA SER A 324 14.02 1.37 1.14
C SER A 324 12.68 2.04 1.44
N ASP A 325 11.96 2.55 0.44
CA ASP A 325 10.64 3.16 0.63
C ASP A 325 9.63 2.14 1.19
N ILE A 326 9.66 0.89 0.69
CA ILE A 326 8.85 -0.22 1.21
C ILE A 326 9.19 -0.49 2.69
N ARG A 327 10.48 -0.59 3.03
CA ARG A 327 10.90 -0.91 4.39
C ARG A 327 10.61 0.20 5.38
N VAL A 328 10.80 1.47 4.99
CA VAL A 328 10.41 2.62 5.83
C VAL A 328 8.93 2.57 6.15
N TYR A 329 8.10 2.21 5.17
CA TYR A 329 6.67 2.04 5.38
C TYR A 329 6.34 0.87 6.33
N LEU A 330 7.02 -0.27 6.19
CA LEU A 330 6.78 -1.45 7.02
C LEU A 330 7.29 -1.32 8.46
N ASP A 331 8.38 -0.60 8.66
CA ASP A 331 9.07 -0.45 9.95
C ASP A 331 8.54 0.74 10.77
N VAL A 332 7.48 1.42 10.32
CA VAL A 332 6.78 2.41 11.16
C VAL A 332 6.31 1.71 12.44
N PRO A 333 6.74 2.17 13.63
CA PRO A 333 6.48 1.45 14.87
C PRO A 333 5.00 1.50 15.24
N ASP A 334 4.48 0.37 15.73
CA ASP A 334 3.20 0.33 16.42
C ASP A 334 3.38 0.91 17.84
N ARG A 335 2.49 1.79 18.26
CA ARG A 335 2.43 2.41 19.60
C ARG A 335 1.54 1.61 20.55
N SER A 336 0.53 0.88 20.06
CA SER A 336 -0.34 0.06 20.93
C SER A 336 0.38 -1.15 21.50
N ASN A 337 0.08 -1.49 22.76
CA ASN A 337 0.57 -2.73 23.35
C ASN A 337 -0.22 -3.92 22.80
N THR A 338 0.43 -4.75 22.00
CA THR A 338 -0.12 -6.03 21.50
C THR A 338 0.53 -7.25 22.17
N GLY A 339 1.47 -7.01 23.08
CA GLY A 339 2.10 -8.04 23.91
C GLY A 339 1.37 -8.23 25.25
N PRO A 340 2.01 -8.86 26.24
CA PRO A 340 1.46 -8.97 27.59
C PRO A 340 1.14 -7.58 28.16
N GLY A 341 -0.08 -7.42 28.66
CA GLY A 341 -0.55 -6.18 29.29
C GLY A 341 -1.07 -6.43 30.70
N HIS A 342 -1.60 -5.37 31.32
CA HIS A 342 -2.37 -5.54 32.55
C HIS A 342 -3.55 -6.48 32.28
N ALA A 343 -3.83 -7.40 33.21
CA ALA A 343 -4.95 -8.32 33.06
C ALA A 343 -6.27 -7.53 33.04
N LEU A 344 -7.19 -7.91 32.15
CA LEU A 344 -8.54 -7.38 32.18
C LEU A 344 -9.21 -7.72 33.52
N PRO A 345 -10.11 -6.85 34.01
CA PRO A 345 -10.97 -7.18 35.15
C PRO A 345 -11.70 -8.50 34.89
N ALA A 346 -11.47 -9.51 35.73
CA ALA A 346 -12.03 -10.84 35.57
C ALA A 346 -13.27 -11.04 36.46
N GLY A 347 -14.31 -11.70 35.93
CA GLY A 347 -15.52 -12.07 36.67
C GLY A 347 -16.79 -11.96 35.84
N SER A 348 -17.95 -12.24 36.47
CA SER A 348 -19.29 -12.06 35.90
C SER A 348 -19.83 -10.63 36.06
N SER A 349 -19.05 -9.73 36.67
CA SER A 349 -19.42 -8.33 36.89
C SER A 349 -19.09 -7.47 35.67
N LEU A 350 -19.86 -6.40 35.48
CA LEU A 350 -19.55 -5.37 34.48
C LEU A 350 -18.12 -4.82 34.65
N PRO A 351 -17.49 -4.37 33.55
CA PRO A 351 -16.21 -3.69 33.62
C PRO A 351 -16.26 -2.52 34.59
N PRO A 352 -15.15 -2.21 35.30
CA PRO A 352 -15.03 -1.03 36.12
C PRO A 352 -15.30 0.27 35.34
N ALA A 353 -15.44 1.38 36.07
CA ALA A 353 -15.69 2.68 35.48
C ALA A 353 -14.59 3.07 34.46
N ILE A 354 -15.02 3.70 33.36
CA ILE A 354 -14.14 4.35 32.40
C ILE A 354 -13.99 5.81 32.84
N THR A 355 -12.77 6.24 33.13
CA THR A 355 -12.49 7.58 33.65
C THR A 355 -11.54 8.32 32.73
N LEU A 356 -11.97 9.48 32.25
CA LEU A 356 -11.14 10.47 31.56
C LEU A 356 -10.73 11.51 32.60
N LYS A 357 -9.41 11.76 32.74
CA LYS A 357 -8.86 12.78 33.63
C LYS A 357 -8.11 13.82 32.82
N ASN A 358 -8.65 15.04 32.77
CA ASN A 358 -8.10 16.16 32.00
C ASN A 358 -7.73 15.75 30.56
N ALA A 359 -8.53 14.88 29.94
CA ALA A 359 -8.19 14.27 28.66
C ALA A 359 -8.35 15.29 27.53
N GLY A 360 -7.35 15.41 26.67
CA GLY A 360 -7.36 16.27 25.50
C GLY A 360 -6.81 15.57 24.27
N TYR A 361 -7.18 16.08 23.10
CA TYR A 361 -6.71 15.56 21.82
C TYR A 361 -6.63 16.66 20.76
N ALA A 362 -5.51 16.67 20.03
CA ALA A 362 -5.29 17.48 18.85
C ALA A 362 -4.88 16.58 17.68
N TYR A 363 -5.54 16.74 16.53
CA TYR A 363 -5.11 16.07 15.30
C TYR A 363 -3.72 16.59 14.87
N PRO A 364 -2.91 15.76 14.18
CA PRO A 364 -1.67 16.22 13.60
C PRO A 364 -1.90 17.46 12.72
N ASP A 365 -1.03 18.45 12.85
CA ASP A 365 -1.07 19.73 12.12
C ASP A 365 -2.27 20.65 12.45
N ALA A 366 -3.11 20.33 13.44
CA ALA A 366 -4.17 21.22 13.92
C ALA A 366 -3.61 22.35 14.81
N GLU A 367 -4.01 23.60 14.55
CA GLU A 367 -3.60 24.76 15.37
C GLU A 367 -4.29 24.77 16.75
N THR A 368 -5.49 24.22 16.85
CA THR A 368 -6.29 24.16 18.08
C THR A 368 -6.67 22.72 18.42
N PRO A 369 -6.65 22.33 19.71
CA PRO A 369 -7.10 21.01 20.12
C PRO A 369 -8.58 20.82 19.83
N THR A 370 -8.96 19.61 19.39
CA THR A 370 -10.36 19.23 19.17
C THR A 370 -11.08 18.96 20.48
N LEU A 371 -10.36 18.39 21.46
CA LEU A 371 -10.86 18.17 22.81
C LEU A 371 -9.85 18.71 23.82
N SER A 372 -10.32 19.36 24.87
CA SER A 372 -9.48 19.99 25.89
C SER A 372 -10.05 19.80 27.29
N GLY A 373 -9.29 19.13 28.16
CA GLY A 373 -9.59 19.04 29.58
C GLY A 373 -10.89 18.30 29.91
N ILE A 374 -11.17 17.20 29.24
CA ILE A 374 -12.35 16.38 29.50
C ILE A 374 -12.15 15.57 30.80
N ASP A 375 -12.95 15.90 31.80
CA ASP A 375 -13.12 15.12 33.03
C ASP A 375 -14.47 14.42 33.00
N LEU A 376 -14.46 13.09 32.93
CA LEU A 376 -15.65 12.27 32.81
C LEU A 376 -15.44 10.92 33.47
N GLU A 377 -16.41 10.47 34.26
CA GLU A 377 -16.45 9.11 34.79
C GLU A 377 -17.74 8.42 34.32
N ILE A 378 -17.61 7.32 33.58
CA ILE A 378 -18.72 6.49 33.10
C ILE A 378 -18.82 5.26 34.01
N LYS A 379 -19.91 5.14 34.74
CA LYS A 379 -20.10 4.08 35.75
C LYS A 379 -20.46 2.75 35.08
N PRO A 380 -20.15 1.61 35.72
CA PRO A 380 -20.59 0.31 35.24
C PRO A 380 -22.12 0.25 35.09
N GLY A 381 -22.62 -0.12 33.90
CA GLY A 381 -24.05 -0.24 33.61
C GLY A 381 -24.75 1.08 33.29
N GLU A 382 -24.02 2.19 33.28
CA GLU A 382 -24.57 3.51 32.98
C GLU A 382 -24.84 3.67 31.48
N ARG A 383 -25.97 4.28 31.16
CA ARG A 383 -26.35 4.70 29.80
C ARG A 383 -26.12 6.20 29.68
N ILE A 384 -25.14 6.58 28.87
CA ILE A 384 -24.86 7.99 28.61
C ILE A 384 -25.16 8.37 27.17
N ALA A 385 -25.68 9.57 26.97
CA ALA A 385 -25.76 10.18 25.65
C ALA A 385 -24.72 11.30 25.50
N ILE A 386 -24.06 11.37 24.36
CA ILE A 386 -23.14 12.43 23.97
C ILE A 386 -23.81 13.21 22.84
N VAL A 387 -24.09 14.47 23.08
CA VAL A 387 -24.81 15.37 22.16
C VAL A 387 -24.00 16.64 21.91
N GLY A 388 -24.28 17.32 20.81
CA GLY A 388 -23.56 18.53 20.44
C GLY A 388 -23.57 18.76 18.93
N ALA A 389 -23.16 19.95 18.51
CA ALA A 389 -23.11 20.32 17.10
C ALA A 389 -22.19 19.39 16.28
N ASN A 390 -22.36 19.37 14.96
CA ASN A 390 -21.43 18.68 14.07
C ASN A 390 -20.05 19.34 14.19
N GLY A 391 -19.00 18.51 14.31
CA GLY A 391 -17.63 18.99 14.53
C GLY A 391 -17.27 19.32 15.99
N ALA A 392 -18.17 19.15 16.97
CA ALA A 392 -17.88 19.42 18.39
C ALA A 392 -16.86 18.45 19.03
N GLY A 393 -16.47 17.36 18.34
CA GLY A 393 -15.50 16.37 18.85
C GLY A 393 -16.11 15.08 19.41
N LYS A 394 -17.42 14.83 19.21
CA LYS A 394 -18.14 13.63 19.69
C LYS A 394 -17.50 12.31 19.25
N THR A 395 -17.31 12.14 17.94
CA THR A 395 -16.65 10.94 17.37
C THR A 395 -15.20 10.83 17.83
N THR A 396 -14.48 11.96 17.99
CA THR A 396 -13.11 11.97 18.52
C THR A 396 -13.07 11.45 19.96
N LEU A 397 -14.02 11.87 20.81
CA LEU A 397 -14.15 11.39 22.19
C LEU A 397 -14.39 9.88 22.24
N ILE A 398 -15.21 9.34 21.34
CA ILE A 398 -15.40 7.89 21.22
C ILE A 398 -14.15 7.18 20.74
N LYS A 399 -13.45 7.71 19.72
CA LYS A 399 -12.19 7.10 19.25
C LYS A 399 -11.15 7.03 20.36
N LEU A 400 -11.12 8.02 21.26
CA LEU A 400 -10.30 8.02 22.47
C LEU A 400 -10.73 6.96 23.49
N ILE A 401 -12.03 6.89 23.83
CA ILE A 401 -12.57 5.86 24.75
C ILE A 401 -12.31 4.45 24.20
N CYS A 402 -12.45 4.27 22.90
CA CYS A 402 -12.17 3.00 22.23
C CYS A 402 -10.67 2.64 22.19
N GLY A 403 -9.76 3.55 22.53
CA GLY A 403 -8.32 3.35 22.41
C GLY A 403 -7.82 3.35 20.96
N LEU A 404 -8.64 3.80 19.99
CA LEU A 404 -8.24 3.97 18.59
C LEU A 404 -7.27 5.14 18.43
N TYR A 405 -7.46 6.18 19.25
CA TYR A 405 -6.56 7.33 19.40
C TYR A 405 -6.00 7.36 20.82
N ARG A 406 -4.83 7.97 20.97
CA ARG A 406 -4.27 8.28 22.30
C ARG A 406 -4.49 9.75 22.65
N PRO A 407 -4.83 10.07 23.91
CA PRO A 407 -4.94 11.46 24.34
C PRO A 407 -3.58 12.16 24.18
N THR A 408 -3.60 13.42 23.72
CA THR A 408 -2.40 14.27 23.65
C THR A 408 -2.07 14.90 25.01
N SER A 409 -3.04 14.95 25.91
CA SER A 409 -2.91 15.40 27.29
C SER A 409 -3.88 14.64 28.19
N GLY A 410 -3.55 14.47 29.47
CA GLY A 410 -4.37 13.71 30.40
C GLY A 410 -4.32 12.20 30.15
N GLU A 411 -5.23 11.46 30.79
CA GLU A 411 -5.24 10.00 30.77
C GLU A 411 -6.67 9.46 30.66
N ILE A 412 -6.79 8.26 30.09
CA ILE A 412 -8.04 7.49 30.03
C ILE A 412 -7.80 6.17 30.73
N MET A 413 -8.61 5.86 31.74
CA MET A 413 -8.42 4.69 32.58
C MET A 413 -9.64 3.79 32.54
N LEU A 414 -9.40 2.49 32.70
CA LEU A 414 -10.39 1.48 33.03
C LEU A 414 -10.08 0.98 34.44
N GLY A 415 -10.98 1.21 35.41
CA GLY A 415 -10.77 0.75 36.78
C GLY A 415 -9.50 1.29 37.45
N GLY A 416 -9.09 2.52 37.09
CA GLY A 416 -7.90 3.18 37.62
C GLY A 416 -6.58 2.82 36.93
N VAL A 417 -6.59 1.96 35.90
CA VAL A 417 -5.41 1.65 35.09
C VAL A 417 -5.57 2.29 33.72
N ASP A 418 -4.54 2.99 33.24
CA ASP A 418 -4.51 3.57 31.89
C ASP A 418 -4.78 2.49 30.82
N ILE A 419 -5.73 2.76 29.92
CA ILE A 419 -6.12 1.85 28.83
C ILE A 419 -4.92 1.44 27.95
N ALA A 420 -3.90 2.28 27.83
CA ALA A 420 -2.69 2.01 27.06
C ALA A 420 -1.79 0.92 27.66
N ARG A 421 -2.00 0.53 28.92
CA ARG A 421 -1.23 -0.53 29.61
C ARG A 421 -1.83 -1.92 29.40
N TYR A 422 -3.07 -2.02 28.93
CA TYR A 422 -3.70 -3.28 28.58
C TYR A 422 -3.19 -3.80 27.24
N ASN A 423 -3.36 -5.10 26.99
CA ASN A 423 -3.27 -5.59 25.63
C ASN A 423 -4.45 -5.01 24.83
N ARG A 424 -4.16 -4.36 23.70
CA ARG A 424 -5.16 -3.71 22.86
C ARG A 424 -6.24 -4.67 22.37
N ASP A 425 -5.82 -5.84 21.89
CA ASP A 425 -6.75 -6.80 21.29
C ASP A 425 -7.66 -7.40 22.38
N GLU A 426 -7.16 -7.58 23.61
CA GLU A 426 -7.96 -7.91 24.78
C GLU A 426 -8.92 -6.77 25.15
N TYR A 427 -8.44 -5.53 25.27
CA TYR A 427 -9.28 -4.36 25.57
C TYR A 427 -10.45 -4.22 24.59
N TYR A 428 -10.19 -4.45 23.29
CA TYR A 428 -11.24 -4.44 22.27
C TYR A 428 -12.32 -5.51 22.44
N THR A 429 -12.07 -6.58 23.21
CA THR A 429 -13.13 -7.55 23.55
C THR A 429 -14.18 -6.98 24.50
N LEU A 430 -13.85 -5.94 25.27
CA LEU A 430 -14.80 -5.27 26.16
C LEU A 430 -15.77 -4.34 25.41
N LEU A 431 -15.47 -3.99 24.16
CA LEU A 431 -16.17 -2.95 23.41
C LEU A 431 -16.96 -3.53 22.23
N SER A 432 -18.20 -3.11 22.04
CA SER A 432 -18.99 -3.35 20.83
C SER A 432 -19.43 -2.03 20.24
N THR A 433 -18.93 -1.70 19.04
CA THR A 433 -19.03 -0.36 18.48
C THR A 433 -19.73 -0.37 17.13
N VAL A 434 -20.67 0.54 16.92
CA VAL A 434 -21.26 0.87 15.62
C VAL A 434 -20.90 2.32 15.29
N PHE A 435 -19.97 2.52 14.37
CA PHE A 435 -19.60 3.84 13.89
C PHE A 435 -20.53 4.33 12.76
N GLN A 436 -20.58 5.64 12.55
CA GLN A 436 -21.34 6.28 11.48
C GLN A 436 -20.99 5.71 10.09
N ASP A 437 -19.68 5.53 9.81
CA ASP A 437 -19.19 4.97 8.55
C ASP A 437 -19.16 3.43 8.60
N ILE A 438 -20.22 2.81 8.10
CA ILE A 438 -20.35 1.34 8.10
C ILE A 438 -19.61 0.73 6.92
N HIS A 439 -18.62 -0.11 7.24
CA HIS A 439 -17.93 -0.92 6.26
C HIS A 439 -18.47 -2.36 6.21
N LEU A 440 -18.77 -2.82 4.99
CA LEU A 440 -19.06 -4.21 4.68
C LEU A 440 -17.78 -4.93 4.31
N PHE A 441 -17.50 -6.05 4.96
CA PHE A 441 -16.36 -6.90 4.61
C PHE A 441 -16.72 -7.79 3.41
N CYS A 442 -15.72 -8.12 2.59
CA CYS A 442 -15.87 -8.92 1.37
C CYS A 442 -16.07 -10.43 1.63
N CYS A 443 -17.01 -10.75 2.51
CA CYS A 443 -17.47 -12.10 2.84
C CYS A 443 -19.00 -12.13 2.84
N ASP A 444 -19.58 -13.26 3.23
CA ASP A 444 -21.03 -13.41 3.38
C ASP A 444 -21.60 -12.60 4.55
N ILE A 445 -22.94 -12.56 4.61
CA ILE A 445 -23.70 -11.90 5.67
C ILE A 445 -23.35 -12.51 7.04
N ALA A 446 -23.26 -13.84 7.14
CA ALA A 446 -22.90 -14.53 8.38
C ALA A 446 -21.53 -14.11 8.91
N GLY A 447 -20.49 -14.08 8.07
CA GLY A 447 -19.15 -13.63 8.41
C GLY A 447 -19.08 -12.13 8.72
N ASN A 448 -19.93 -11.31 8.10
CA ASN A 448 -20.05 -9.89 8.46
C ASN A 448 -20.67 -9.67 9.85
N VAL A 449 -21.60 -10.54 10.26
CA VAL A 449 -22.22 -10.52 11.60
C VAL A 449 -21.28 -11.12 12.64
N SER A 450 -20.74 -12.31 12.38
CA SER A 450 -19.92 -13.04 13.35
C SER A 450 -18.50 -12.47 13.51
N GLN A 451 -17.98 -11.85 12.45
CA GLN A 451 -16.57 -11.42 12.34
C GLN A 451 -15.57 -12.58 12.55
N GLN A 452 -16.02 -13.80 12.28
CA GLN A 452 -15.26 -15.02 12.49
C GLN A 452 -15.16 -15.81 11.20
N SER A 453 -14.19 -16.72 11.14
CA SER A 453 -14.11 -17.69 10.05
C SER A 453 -15.33 -18.63 10.09
N PRO A 454 -15.72 -19.22 8.93
CA PRO A 454 -16.91 -20.07 8.85
C PRO A 454 -16.93 -21.24 9.83
N ASP A 455 -15.76 -21.78 10.19
CA ASP A 455 -15.57 -22.88 11.16
C ASP A 455 -15.81 -22.47 12.62
N ARG A 456 -15.74 -21.18 12.94
CA ARG A 456 -15.94 -20.65 14.30
C ARG A 456 -17.30 -19.99 14.50
N THR A 457 -18.01 -19.71 13.41
CA THR A 457 -19.28 -18.98 13.42
C THR A 457 -20.42 -19.81 14.03
N ASP A 458 -21.02 -19.31 15.12
CA ASP A 458 -22.32 -19.79 15.61
C ASP A 458 -23.45 -19.22 14.73
N TYR A 459 -23.89 -19.99 13.74
CA TYR A 459 -24.96 -19.61 12.82
C TYR A 459 -26.33 -19.45 13.50
N ARG A 460 -26.58 -20.12 14.64
CA ARG A 460 -27.83 -19.92 15.39
C ARG A 460 -27.84 -18.52 15.98
N LYS A 461 -26.74 -18.11 16.64
CA LYS A 461 -26.59 -16.75 17.16
C LYS A 461 -26.64 -15.71 16.03
N VAL A 462 -26.08 -15.99 14.85
CA VAL A 462 -26.22 -15.10 13.67
C VAL A 462 -27.69 -14.85 13.33
N ARG A 463 -28.51 -15.90 13.21
CA ARG A 463 -29.94 -15.76 12.90
C ARG A 463 -30.71 -14.99 13.98
N GLU A 464 -30.39 -15.23 15.25
CA GLU A 464 -30.97 -14.48 16.38
C GLU A 464 -30.63 -12.99 16.28
N CYS A 465 -29.35 -12.64 16.06
CA CYS A 465 -28.94 -11.25 15.91
C CYS A 465 -29.59 -10.58 14.68
N LEU A 466 -29.70 -11.28 13.55
CA LEU A 466 -30.38 -10.76 12.35
C LEU A 466 -31.87 -10.49 12.59
N ALA A 467 -32.54 -11.31 13.40
CA ALA A 467 -33.92 -11.08 13.81
C ALA A 467 -34.03 -9.84 14.71
N LEU A 468 -33.17 -9.74 15.72
CA LEU A 468 -33.13 -8.61 16.66
C LEU A 468 -32.81 -7.28 15.96
N SER A 469 -31.99 -7.29 14.90
CA SER A 469 -31.68 -6.10 14.12
C SER A 469 -32.76 -5.76 13.07
N GLY A 470 -33.80 -6.58 12.92
CA GLY A 470 -34.84 -6.40 11.90
C GLY A 470 -34.32 -6.55 10.47
N LEU A 471 -33.29 -7.36 10.25
CA LEU A 471 -32.74 -7.68 8.92
C LEU A 471 -33.13 -9.11 8.46
N ALA A 472 -33.70 -9.93 9.33
CA ALA A 472 -34.05 -11.32 9.03
C ALA A 472 -34.93 -11.48 7.78
N ASP A 473 -36.00 -10.70 7.61
CA ASP A 473 -36.89 -10.82 6.45
C ASP A 473 -36.17 -10.60 5.12
N LYS A 474 -35.27 -9.60 5.09
CA LYS A 474 -34.43 -9.33 3.93
C LYS A 474 -33.52 -10.52 3.63
N VAL A 475 -32.86 -11.07 4.65
CA VAL A 475 -31.94 -12.19 4.51
C VAL A 475 -32.67 -13.47 4.08
N ASN A 476 -33.83 -13.76 4.68
CA ASN A 476 -34.65 -14.92 4.34
C ASN A 476 -35.22 -14.86 2.91
N GLY A 477 -35.37 -13.65 2.35
CA GLY A 477 -35.74 -13.44 0.95
C GLY A 477 -34.60 -13.64 -0.05
N LEU A 478 -33.35 -13.83 0.39
CA LEU A 478 -32.21 -14.09 -0.48
C LEU A 478 -32.06 -15.60 -0.72
N GLU A 479 -31.69 -15.97 -1.95
CA GLU A 479 -31.52 -17.38 -2.36
C GLU A 479 -30.57 -18.17 -1.43
N LYS A 480 -29.48 -17.53 -0.98
CA LYS A 480 -28.45 -18.15 -0.12
C LYS A 480 -28.59 -17.76 1.36
N GLY A 481 -29.65 -17.06 1.75
CA GLY A 481 -29.85 -16.62 3.13
C GLY A 481 -28.64 -15.86 3.70
N GLU A 482 -28.22 -16.23 4.92
CA GLU A 482 -27.04 -15.67 5.59
C GLU A 482 -25.70 -15.99 4.91
N LEU A 483 -25.66 -16.93 3.97
CA LEU A 483 -24.46 -17.28 3.19
C LEU A 483 -24.33 -16.44 1.90
N THR A 484 -25.23 -15.47 1.70
CA THR A 484 -25.16 -14.56 0.56
C THR A 484 -23.92 -13.68 0.64
N GLN A 485 -23.11 -13.67 -0.43
CA GLN A 485 -21.90 -12.87 -0.52
C GLN A 485 -22.23 -11.37 -0.62
N LEU A 486 -21.40 -10.53 0.00
CA LEU A 486 -21.48 -9.07 -0.10
C LEU A 486 -20.27 -8.53 -0.89
N VAL A 487 -20.35 -7.27 -1.32
CA VAL A 487 -19.29 -6.56 -2.06
C VAL A 487 -19.07 -7.10 -3.49
N ARG A 488 -19.81 -6.52 -4.44
CA ARG A 488 -19.75 -6.85 -5.88
C ARG A 488 -18.38 -6.71 -6.54
N ARG A 489 -17.49 -5.90 -5.97
CA ARG A 489 -16.12 -5.74 -6.47
C ARG A 489 -15.26 -7.00 -6.28
N VAL A 490 -15.66 -7.90 -5.38
CA VAL A 490 -14.93 -9.14 -5.08
C VAL A 490 -15.74 -10.36 -5.56
N HIS A 491 -17.05 -10.36 -5.36
CA HIS A 491 -17.93 -11.48 -5.72
C HIS A 491 -18.98 -11.02 -6.73
N ASN A 492 -18.99 -11.60 -7.94
CA ASN A 492 -19.87 -11.16 -9.02
C ASN A 492 -21.37 -11.34 -8.70
N ASP A 493 -21.71 -12.35 -7.89
CA ASP A 493 -23.07 -12.67 -7.43
C ASP A 493 -23.44 -11.97 -6.12
N ALA A 494 -22.62 -11.04 -5.62
CA ALA A 494 -22.92 -10.35 -4.37
C ALA A 494 -24.14 -9.43 -4.45
N VAL A 495 -24.86 -9.37 -3.34
CA VAL A 495 -25.97 -8.45 -3.12
C VAL A 495 -25.45 -7.13 -2.58
N GLU A 496 -26.04 -6.02 -3.05
CA GLU A 496 -25.82 -4.71 -2.46
C GLU A 496 -26.93 -4.40 -1.45
N LEU A 497 -26.51 -4.09 -0.23
CA LEU A 497 -27.42 -3.65 0.83
C LEU A 497 -27.69 -2.15 0.71
N SER A 498 -28.92 -1.73 0.97
CA SER A 498 -29.28 -0.32 1.13
C SER A 498 -28.58 0.31 2.36
N GLY A 499 -28.61 1.64 2.48
CA GLY A 499 -28.02 2.33 3.64
C GLY A 499 -28.58 1.84 4.97
N GLY A 500 -29.91 1.73 5.08
CA GLY A 500 -30.57 1.21 6.28
C GLY A 500 -30.31 -0.29 6.51
N GLU A 501 -30.22 -1.10 5.46
CA GLU A 501 -29.86 -2.52 5.60
C GLU A 501 -28.42 -2.70 6.13
N LYS A 502 -27.47 -1.84 5.70
CA LYS A 502 -26.10 -1.83 6.25
C LYS A 502 -26.07 -1.47 7.73
N GLN A 503 -26.88 -0.50 8.14
CA GLN A 503 -27.05 -0.12 9.56
C GLN A 503 -27.54 -1.28 10.41
N LYS A 504 -28.60 -1.95 9.95
CA LYS A 504 -29.11 -3.15 10.63
C LYS A 504 -28.07 -4.27 10.69
N LEU A 505 -27.27 -4.47 9.63
CA LEU A 505 -26.19 -5.46 9.66
C LEU A 505 -25.05 -5.09 10.63
N ALA A 506 -24.68 -3.82 10.70
CA ALA A 506 -23.65 -3.34 11.64
C ALA A 506 -24.11 -3.51 13.09
N LEU A 507 -25.40 -3.32 13.35
CA LEU A 507 -25.97 -3.67 14.63
C LEU A 507 -26.01 -5.20 14.85
N ALA A 508 -26.43 -5.96 13.83
CA ALA A 508 -26.16 -7.39 13.65
C ALA A 508 -24.90 -7.86 14.38
N ARG A 509 -23.81 -7.28 13.90
CA ARG A 509 -22.44 -7.49 14.33
C ARG A 509 -22.19 -7.07 15.78
N ALA A 510 -22.71 -5.91 16.19
CA ALA A 510 -22.55 -5.43 17.56
C ALA A 510 -23.25 -6.32 18.60
N LEU A 511 -24.46 -6.81 18.29
CA LEU A 511 -25.20 -7.76 19.13
C LEU A 511 -24.52 -9.12 19.19
N TYR A 512 -23.99 -9.60 18.06
CA TYR A 512 -23.28 -10.87 18.03
C TYR A 512 -22.02 -10.85 18.90
N LYS A 513 -21.26 -9.76 18.84
CA LYS A 513 -20.05 -9.56 19.66
C LYS A 513 -20.37 -9.54 21.15
N ASP A 514 -21.54 -9.03 21.52
CA ASP A 514 -22.10 -9.14 22.88
C ASP A 514 -21.18 -8.60 23.99
N ALA A 515 -20.44 -7.53 23.68
CA ALA A 515 -19.47 -6.95 24.62
C ALA A 515 -20.18 -6.19 25.76
N PRO A 516 -19.54 -6.05 26.95
CA PRO A 516 -20.12 -5.39 28.11
C PRO A 516 -20.18 -3.85 28.01
N VAL A 517 -19.42 -3.25 27.10
CA VAL A 517 -19.50 -1.81 26.77
C VAL A 517 -19.97 -1.66 25.33
N ILE A 518 -21.08 -0.96 25.12
CA ILE A 518 -21.68 -0.76 23.80
C ILE A 518 -21.62 0.71 23.43
N ILE A 519 -21.20 0.99 22.19
CA ILE A 519 -21.04 2.35 21.69
C ILE A 519 -21.74 2.47 20.34
N LEU A 520 -22.71 3.36 20.26
CA LEU A 520 -23.49 3.64 19.05
C LEU A 520 -23.25 5.08 18.62
N ASP A 521 -22.44 5.28 17.57
CA ASP A 521 -22.11 6.59 17.00
C ASP A 521 -22.99 6.89 15.78
N GLU A 522 -24.11 7.59 16.01
CA GLU A 522 -25.09 7.99 15.00
C GLU A 522 -25.50 6.87 14.00
N PRO A 523 -25.83 5.64 14.46
CA PRO A 523 -26.10 4.51 13.57
C PRO A 523 -27.38 4.65 12.72
N THR A 524 -28.14 5.71 12.90
CA THR A 524 -29.51 5.93 12.41
C THR A 524 -29.65 7.17 11.52
N ALA A 525 -28.54 7.80 11.11
CA ALA A 525 -28.56 9.06 10.36
C ALA A 525 -29.36 9.03 9.03
N ALA A 526 -29.68 7.85 8.51
CA ALA A 526 -30.46 7.65 7.29
C ALA A 526 -31.94 7.27 7.52
N LEU A 527 -32.39 7.23 8.78
CA LEU A 527 -33.74 6.84 9.18
C LEU A 527 -34.57 8.06 9.58
N ASP A 528 -35.88 7.94 9.47
CA ASP A 528 -36.82 8.92 10.00
C ASP A 528 -36.76 8.95 11.54
N PRO A 529 -37.18 10.06 12.17
CA PRO A 529 -37.05 10.25 13.62
C PRO A 529 -37.84 9.24 14.46
N ILE A 530 -38.98 8.76 13.95
CA ILE A 530 -39.86 7.83 14.66
C ILE A 530 -39.22 6.45 14.66
N ALA A 531 -38.78 5.96 13.49
CA ALA A 531 -38.07 4.71 13.37
C ALA A 531 -36.76 4.72 14.18
N GLU A 532 -36.06 5.84 14.22
CA GLU A 532 -34.86 6.00 15.04
C GLU A 532 -35.17 5.84 16.54
N SER A 533 -36.15 6.57 17.07
CA SER A 533 -36.52 6.47 18.49
C SER A 533 -36.94 5.05 18.89
N GLU A 534 -37.70 4.36 18.03
CA GLU A 534 -38.09 2.97 18.24
C GLU A 534 -36.87 2.03 18.28
N ILE A 535 -35.91 2.24 17.39
CA ILE A 535 -34.67 1.50 17.30
C ILE A 535 -33.81 1.70 18.56
N TYR A 536 -33.62 2.93 19.01
CA TYR A 536 -32.87 3.22 20.23
C TYR A 536 -33.51 2.60 21.48
N ARG A 537 -34.85 2.66 21.59
CA ARG A 537 -35.56 2.02 22.71
C ARG A 537 -35.38 0.51 22.72
N ARG A 538 -35.53 -0.14 21.56
CA ARG A 538 -35.26 -1.59 21.44
C ARG A 538 -33.81 -1.92 21.79
N TYR A 539 -32.85 -1.07 21.45
CA TYR A 539 -31.47 -1.29 21.87
C TYR A 539 -31.26 -1.06 23.35
N ALA A 540 -31.89 -0.07 23.96
CA ALA A 540 -31.84 0.11 25.41
C ALA A 540 -32.31 -1.17 26.13
N GLU A 541 -33.33 -1.85 25.59
CA GLU A 541 -33.79 -3.15 26.11
C GLU A 541 -32.77 -4.28 25.85
N LEU A 542 -32.21 -4.39 24.64
CA LEU A 542 -31.23 -5.43 24.29
C LEU A 542 -29.85 -5.24 24.92
N THR A 543 -29.56 -4.03 25.41
CA THR A 543 -28.31 -3.67 26.06
C THR A 543 -28.48 -3.46 27.56
N ASP A 544 -29.60 -3.95 28.11
CA ASP A 544 -29.84 -3.88 29.54
C ASP A 544 -28.74 -4.62 30.33
N GLY A 545 -28.36 -4.05 31.46
CA GLY A 545 -27.23 -4.55 32.26
C GLY A 545 -25.85 -4.38 31.61
N LYS A 546 -25.70 -3.47 30.64
CA LYS A 546 -24.40 -3.10 30.02
C LYS A 546 -24.12 -1.61 30.14
N THR A 547 -22.85 -1.22 30.06
CA THR A 547 -22.47 0.19 29.94
C THR A 547 -22.69 0.62 28.50
N SER A 548 -23.47 1.67 28.26
CA SER A 548 -23.86 2.07 26.90
C SER A 548 -23.60 3.55 26.64
N ILE A 549 -22.97 3.86 25.51
CA ILE A 549 -22.67 5.22 25.06
C ILE A 549 -23.37 5.46 23.72
N TYR A 550 -24.24 6.46 23.69
CA TYR A 550 -25.03 6.81 22.52
C TYR A 550 -24.61 8.19 22.02
N ILE A 551 -24.27 8.32 20.73
CA ILE A 551 -24.16 9.61 20.07
C ILE A 551 -25.37 9.79 19.17
N SER A 552 -26.05 10.92 19.35
CA SER A 552 -27.09 11.34 18.43
C SER A 552 -27.03 12.85 18.23
N HIS A 553 -27.33 13.28 17.02
CA HIS A 553 -27.68 14.66 16.73
C HIS A 553 -29.17 14.94 17.01
N ARG A 554 -29.99 13.91 17.26
CA ARG A 554 -31.44 14.00 17.54
C ARG A 554 -31.71 13.81 19.02
N LEU A 555 -31.93 14.92 19.71
CA LEU A 555 -31.97 14.95 21.18
C LEU A 555 -33.13 14.14 21.78
N ALA A 556 -34.27 14.04 21.08
CA ALA A 556 -35.42 13.26 21.52
C ALA A 556 -35.09 11.77 21.75
N SER A 557 -34.21 11.21 20.92
CA SER A 557 -33.77 9.82 21.02
C SER A 557 -32.87 9.58 22.22
N THR A 558 -32.36 10.61 22.91
CA THR A 558 -31.40 10.45 24.01
C THR A 558 -32.03 10.50 25.41
N ARG A 559 -33.34 10.75 25.50
CA ARG A 559 -34.06 10.95 26.77
C ARG A 559 -34.04 9.74 27.71
N PHE A 560 -33.88 8.53 27.18
CA PHE A 560 -33.86 7.29 27.97
C PHE A 560 -32.52 7.03 28.68
N CYS A 561 -31.49 7.84 28.42
CA CYS A 561 -30.19 7.71 29.04
C CYS A 561 -30.20 8.25 30.47
N ASP A 562 -29.39 7.64 31.34
CA ASP A 562 -29.23 8.06 32.74
C ASP A 562 -28.60 9.45 32.82
N ARG A 563 -27.73 9.79 31.86
CA ARG A 563 -27.04 11.07 31.81
C ARG A 563 -26.75 11.51 30.37
N ILE A 564 -26.84 12.81 30.13
CA ILE A 564 -26.58 13.43 28.84
C ILE A 564 -25.41 14.40 29.00
N LEU A 565 -24.45 14.31 28.07
CA LEU A 565 -23.24 15.12 28.00
C LEU A 565 -23.32 16.00 26.75
N LEU A 566 -23.43 17.32 26.95
CA LEU A 566 -23.34 18.29 25.85
C LEU A 566 -21.87 18.66 25.63
N ILE A 567 -21.35 18.28 24.47
CA ILE A 567 -20.00 18.67 24.03
C ILE A 567 -20.09 19.96 23.21
N ASP A 568 -19.34 20.97 23.64
CA ASP A 568 -19.24 22.25 22.97
C ASP A 568 -17.85 22.87 23.20
N GLY A 569 -17.30 23.54 22.19
CA GLY A 569 -15.96 24.16 22.27
C GLY A 569 -14.82 23.19 22.63
N GLY A 570 -15.00 21.88 22.40
CA GLY A 570 -14.02 20.85 22.77
C GLY A 570 -14.04 20.42 24.24
N GLY A 571 -15.02 20.86 25.03
CA GLY A 571 -15.23 20.49 26.43
C GLY A 571 -16.63 19.92 26.70
N ILE A 572 -16.87 19.44 27.93
CA ILE A 572 -18.23 19.15 28.42
C ILE A 572 -18.83 20.45 28.94
N ALA A 573 -19.82 21.00 28.22
CA ALA A 573 -20.47 22.25 28.58
C ALA A 573 -21.61 22.06 29.59
N GLU A 574 -22.41 21.01 29.40
CA GLU A 574 -23.53 20.67 30.30
C GLU A 574 -23.60 19.15 30.51
N CYS A 575 -24.05 18.76 31.70
CA CYS A 575 -24.13 17.36 32.11
C CYS A 575 -25.31 17.18 33.08
N GLY A 576 -26.20 16.23 32.78
CA GLY A 576 -27.36 15.94 33.63
C GLY A 576 -28.38 15.04 32.94
N THR A 577 -29.50 14.77 33.61
CA THR A 577 -30.66 14.12 32.97
C THR A 577 -31.36 15.07 32.01
N HIS A 578 -32.17 14.54 31.08
CA HIS A 578 -32.97 15.37 30.17
C HIS A 578 -33.78 16.44 30.92
N ASP A 579 -34.49 16.05 31.98
CA ASP A 579 -35.38 16.95 32.72
C ASP A 579 -34.59 18.00 33.52
N GLU A 580 -33.37 17.71 33.98
CA GLU A 580 -32.48 18.68 34.63
C GLU A 580 -31.97 19.71 33.62
N LEU A 581 -31.49 19.27 32.46
CA LEU A 581 -30.96 20.15 31.42
C LEU A 581 -32.05 21.03 30.80
N MET A 582 -33.26 20.50 30.60
CA MET A 582 -34.41 21.29 30.15
C MET A 582 -34.82 22.35 31.18
N ARG A 583 -34.79 22.03 32.48
CA ARG A 583 -35.09 22.99 33.56
C ARG A 583 -34.01 24.06 33.70
N ALA A 584 -32.75 23.72 33.45
CA ALA A 584 -31.65 24.67 33.50
C ALA A 584 -31.75 25.75 32.39
N GLY A 585 -32.48 25.46 31.30
CA GLY A 585 -32.69 26.42 30.21
C GLY A 585 -31.41 26.80 29.46
N GLY A 586 -30.39 25.94 29.52
CA GLY A 586 -29.10 26.15 28.88
C GLY A 586 -29.10 25.85 27.37
N LYS A 587 -27.91 25.68 26.82
CA LYS A 587 -27.66 25.38 25.40
C LYS A 587 -28.25 24.04 24.98
N TYR A 588 -28.35 23.06 25.89
CA TYR A 588 -29.07 21.82 25.60
C TYR A 588 -30.56 22.08 25.32
N ALA A 589 -31.23 22.87 26.17
CA ALA A 589 -32.65 23.19 26.03
C ALA A 589 -32.92 23.98 24.75
N GLU A 590 -32.07 24.97 24.44
CA GLU A 590 -32.13 25.72 23.18
C GLU A 590 -32.06 24.79 21.97
N MET A 591 -31.06 23.90 21.92
CA MET A 591 -30.89 22.94 20.84
C MET A 591 -32.09 21.99 20.71
N PHE A 592 -32.67 21.57 21.84
CA PHE A 592 -33.87 20.73 21.87
C PHE A 592 -35.08 21.45 21.27
N HIS A 593 -35.31 22.71 21.66
CA HIS A 593 -36.42 23.49 21.14
C HIS A 593 -36.32 23.71 19.64
N VAL A 594 -35.15 24.08 19.14
CA VAL A 594 -34.90 24.27 17.69
C VAL A 594 -35.22 22.98 16.93
N GLN A 595 -34.72 21.83 17.38
CA GLN A 595 -35.00 20.55 16.71
C GLN A 595 -36.49 20.19 16.78
N SER A 596 -37.15 20.41 17.93
CA SER A 596 -38.57 20.11 18.12
C SER A 596 -39.51 20.95 17.25
N HIS A 597 -39.12 22.19 16.90
CA HIS A 597 -39.90 23.06 16.03
C HIS A 597 -39.96 22.52 14.59
N TYR A 598 -38.82 22.08 14.04
CA TYR A 598 -38.78 21.45 12.72
C TYR A 598 -39.56 20.13 12.65
N TYR A 599 -39.66 19.39 13.76
CA TYR A 599 -40.50 18.18 13.83
C TYR A 599 -42.01 18.47 13.90
N LYS A 600 -42.43 19.63 14.41
CA LYS A 600 -43.85 20.00 14.46
C LYS A 600 -44.34 20.67 13.18
N GLU A 601 -43.48 21.40 12.46
CA GLU A 601 -43.85 22.05 11.19
C GLU A 601 -43.77 21.11 9.98
N GLY A 602 -42.96 20.05 10.04
CA GLY A 602 -42.90 19.01 9.00
C GLY A 602 -44.18 18.17 8.84
N ASP A 603 -45.11 18.25 9.80
CA ASP A 603 -46.40 17.53 9.77
C ASP A 603 -47.57 18.40 9.28
N VAL A 604 -47.33 19.67 8.89
CA VAL A 604 -48.43 20.62 8.55
C VAL A 604 -48.27 21.32 7.18
N SER A 605 -47.27 21.00 6.33
CA SER A 605 -47.14 21.72 5.05
C SER A 605 -46.86 20.93 3.77
N GLU A 606 -46.96 19.59 3.77
CA GLU A 606 -46.74 18.82 2.53
C GLU A 606 -47.97 18.58 1.65
N HIS A 607 -49.16 19.12 1.98
CA HIS A 607 -50.38 18.86 1.18
C HIS A 607 -51.14 20.06 0.61
N GLU A 608 -50.66 21.30 0.68
CA GLU A 608 -51.47 22.43 0.18
C GLU A 608 -50.84 23.44 -0.79
N ASN A 609 -49.55 23.36 -1.18
CA ASN A 609 -48.97 24.39 -2.06
C ASN A 609 -48.18 23.92 -3.30
N ALA A 610 -48.23 22.64 -3.68
CA ALA A 610 -47.56 22.17 -4.90
C ALA A 610 -48.39 22.27 -6.19
N PHE A 611 -49.59 22.88 -6.16
CA PHE A 611 -50.47 22.99 -7.34
C PHE A 611 -50.68 24.41 -7.88
N ASN A 612 -50.00 25.43 -7.34
CA ASN A 612 -50.08 26.79 -7.86
C ASN A 612 -48.69 27.40 -7.96
N LEU A 613 -47.98 27.09 -9.05
CA LEU A 613 -47.14 28.02 -9.79
C LEU A 613 -46.79 27.37 -11.14
N ALA A 614 -47.44 27.89 -12.17
CA ALA A 614 -47.36 27.52 -13.58
C ALA A 614 -46.01 27.87 -14.22
#